data_AF-A0A2J8AAG0-F1
#
_entry.id   AF-A0A2J8AAG0-F1
#
_cell.length_a   1.000
_cell.length_b   1.000
_cell.length_c   1.000
_cell.angle_alpha   90.00
_cell.angle_beta   90.00
_cell.angle_gamma   90.00
#
_symmetry.space_group_name_H-M   'P 1'
#
loop_
_entity.id
_entity.type
_entity.pdbx_description
1 polymer ?
#
loop_
_entity_poly.entity_id
_entity_poly.type
_entity_poly.pdbx_seq_one_letter_code
_entity_poly.pdbx_strand_id
1 'polypeptide(L)'
;AQTAVDAALRLVRRLAAVAGAGGGGDGGGAPPVMFAVDDYNCLYGATDYGVLTSGTARAQRRVLHSDELILARGMRLLEAEAEELGNAVVVAASTSSTALPAPATPALRLPYAELRVPAFSEAETCNALAHYHATGYASELATHAQARQLHALTQGNARELRTHSRTRHGL
;
A
#
# COMPACT_ATOMS: atom_id res chain seq x y z
N ALA A 1 -22.53 -3.16 -12.06
CA ALA A 1 -21.40 -2.44 -11.44
C ALA A 1 -21.83 -1.71 -10.18
N GLN A 2 -22.82 -0.81 -10.24
CA GLN A 2 -23.26 -0.01 -9.07
C GLN A 2 -23.59 -0.85 -7.82
N THR A 3 -24.38 -1.92 -7.97
CA THR A 3 -24.75 -2.81 -6.86
C THR A 3 -23.53 -3.42 -6.15
N ALA A 4 -22.47 -3.74 -6.89
CA ALA A 4 -21.24 -4.30 -6.31
C ALA A 4 -20.45 -3.25 -5.53
N VAL A 5 -20.36 -2.02 -6.06
CA VAL A 5 -19.72 -0.89 -5.36
C VAL A 5 -20.48 -0.57 -4.07
N ASP A 6 -21.81 -0.49 -4.14
CA ASP A 6 -22.64 -0.23 -2.96
C ASP A 6 -22.52 -1.33 -1.91
N ALA A 7 -22.46 -2.60 -2.34
CA ALA A 7 -22.27 -3.73 -1.44
C ALA A 7 -20.90 -3.67 -0.74
N ALA A 8 -19.83 -3.35 -1.46
CA ALA A 8 -18.49 -3.20 -0.89
C ALA A 8 -18.43 -2.08 0.15
N LEU A 9 -18.95 -0.90 -0.18
CA LEU A 9 -18.96 0.24 0.74
C LEU A 9 -19.86 0.00 1.96
N ARG A 10 -20.99 -0.70 1.79
CA ARG A 10 -21.83 -1.13 2.93
C ARG A 10 -21.12 -2.12 3.82
N LEU A 11 -20.33 -3.04 3.26
CA LEU A 11 -19.55 -4.00 4.04
C LEU A 11 -18.50 -3.28 4.89
N VAL A 12 -17.74 -2.35 4.30
CA VAL A 12 -16.75 -1.54 5.04
C VAL A 12 -17.39 -0.82 6.22
N ARG A 13 -18.51 -0.12 5.98
CA ARG A 13 -19.25 0.58 7.06
C ARG A 13 -19.77 -0.35 8.14
N ARG A 14 -20.27 -1.54 7.76
CA ARG A 14 -20.72 -2.54 8.74
C ARG A 14 -19.58 -3.07 9.60
N LEU A 15 -18.41 -3.33 9.00
CA LEU A 15 -17.24 -3.77 9.74
C LEU A 15 -16.76 -2.68 10.71
N ALA A 16 -16.71 -1.42 10.27
CA ALA A 16 -16.37 -0.30 11.13
C ALA A 16 -17.36 -0.13 12.31
N ALA A 17 -18.67 -0.24 12.04
CA ALA A 17 -19.70 -0.18 13.07
C ALA A 17 -19.58 -1.33 14.10
N VAL A 18 -19.25 -2.55 13.65
CA VAL A 18 -19.01 -3.69 14.55
C VAL A 18 -17.82 -3.40 15.47
N ALA A 19 -16.73 -2.80 14.96
CA ALA A 19 -15.58 -2.43 15.78
C ALA A 19 -15.94 -1.43 16.90
N GLY A 20 -16.83 -0.47 16.62
CA GLY A 20 -17.31 0.51 17.60
C GLY A 20 -18.20 -0.06 18.70
N ALA A 21 -18.89 -1.19 18.45
CA ALA A 21 -19.87 -1.76 19.39
C ALA A 21 -19.25 -2.57 20.55
N GLY A 22 -17.94 -2.85 20.52
CA GLY A 22 -17.27 -3.78 21.44
C GLY A 22 -16.87 -3.26 22.84
N GLY A 23 -17.29 -2.06 23.24
CA GLY A 23 -16.85 -1.40 24.48
C GLY A 23 -17.54 -1.83 25.80
N GLY A 24 -18.50 -2.76 25.76
CA GLY A 24 -19.22 -3.22 26.94
C GLY A 24 -18.60 -4.48 27.55
N GLY A 25 -18.01 -4.34 28.74
CA GLY A 25 -17.43 -5.44 29.49
C GLY A 25 -18.47 -6.48 29.89
N ASP A 26 -18.53 -7.58 29.14
CA ASP A 26 -18.95 -8.91 29.60
C ASP A 26 -18.68 -9.94 28.49
N GLY A 27 -17.45 -10.47 28.45
CA GLY A 27 -17.09 -11.76 27.81
C GLY A 27 -17.33 -11.98 26.30
N GLY A 28 -18.01 -11.07 25.59
CA GLY A 28 -18.47 -11.23 24.21
C GLY A 28 -18.32 -9.97 23.36
N GLY A 29 -17.25 -9.20 23.59
CA GLY A 29 -16.96 -7.98 22.84
C GLY A 29 -16.85 -8.23 21.33
N ALA A 30 -17.28 -7.25 20.55
CA ALA A 30 -17.16 -7.29 19.10
C ALA A 30 -15.67 -7.45 18.68
N PRO A 31 -15.39 -8.20 17.60
CA PRO A 31 -14.01 -8.43 17.18
C PRO A 31 -13.36 -7.12 16.73
N PRO A 32 -12.05 -6.94 17.00
CA PRO A 32 -11.31 -5.80 16.48
C PRO A 32 -11.26 -5.87 14.95
N VAL A 33 -11.33 -4.71 14.29
CA VAL A 33 -11.27 -4.59 12.83
C VAL A 33 -10.05 -3.78 12.43
N MET A 34 -9.28 -4.31 11.48
CA MET A 34 -8.17 -3.62 10.84
C MET A 34 -8.40 -3.58 9.33
N PHE A 35 -8.33 -2.39 8.75
CA PHE A 35 -8.29 -2.19 7.31
C PHE A 35 -6.83 -1.99 6.88
N ALA A 36 -6.30 -2.92 6.09
CA ALA A 36 -4.99 -2.80 5.47
C ALA A 36 -5.14 -2.40 4.00
N VAL A 37 -4.57 -1.26 3.61
CA VAL A 37 -4.66 -0.74 2.24
C VAL A 37 -3.26 -0.47 1.71
N ASP A 38 -2.88 -1.16 0.64
CA ASP A 38 -1.64 -0.90 -0.09
C ASP A 38 -1.87 0.14 -1.19
N ASP A 39 -0.79 0.77 -1.66
CA ASP A 39 -0.82 1.79 -2.71
C ASP A 39 -1.85 2.93 -2.43
N TYR A 40 -2.01 3.32 -1.18
CA TYR A 40 -3.08 4.24 -0.75
C TYR A 40 -3.03 5.59 -1.47
N ASN A 41 -1.84 6.06 -1.83
CA ASN A 41 -1.61 7.28 -2.60
C ASN A 41 -2.09 7.19 -4.07
N CYS A 42 -2.40 6.01 -4.59
CA CYS A 42 -3.06 5.84 -5.88
C CYS A 42 -4.55 6.26 -5.84
N LEU A 43 -5.15 6.36 -4.65
CA LEU A 43 -6.53 6.84 -4.49
C LEU A 43 -6.68 8.35 -4.68
N TYR A 44 -5.60 9.07 -4.97
CA TYR A 44 -5.55 10.55 -4.98
C TYR A 44 -5.13 11.15 -6.33
N GLY A 45 -4.82 10.31 -7.31
CA GLY A 45 -4.27 10.74 -8.60
C GLY A 45 -5.21 10.57 -9.78
N ALA A 46 -4.67 10.89 -10.95
CA ALA A 46 -5.26 10.51 -12.23
C ALA A 46 -5.29 8.98 -12.37
N THR A 47 -6.19 8.48 -13.22
CA THR A 47 -6.35 7.04 -13.45
C THR A 47 -6.12 6.69 -14.92
N ASP A 48 -5.94 5.40 -15.22
CA ASP A 48 -5.97 4.90 -16.59
C ASP A 48 -7.38 4.77 -17.16
N TYR A 49 -8.41 5.28 -16.47
CA TYR A 49 -9.75 5.40 -17.03
C TYR A 49 -9.93 6.73 -17.75
N GLY A 50 -10.82 6.74 -18.73
CA GLY A 50 -11.17 7.97 -19.42
C GLY A 50 -12.49 7.84 -20.17
N VAL A 51 -13.14 8.98 -20.37
CA VAL A 51 -14.39 9.08 -21.12
C VAL A 51 -14.08 9.75 -22.45
N LEU A 52 -14.61 9.19 -23.54
CA LEU A 52 -14.55 9.82 -24.84
C LEU A 52 -15.48 11.03 -24.83
N THR A 53 -14.91 12.21 -25.06
CA THR A 53 -15.69 13.43 -25.25
C THR A 53 -16.04 13.55 -26.73
N SER A 54 -17.33 13.53 -27.04
CA SER A 54 -17.83 13.74 -28.40
C SER A 54 -17.78 15.23 -28.72
N GLY A 55 -16.73 15.65 -29.44
CA GLY A 55 -16.60 16.98 -30.04
C GLY A 55 -16.45 16.87 -31.56
N THR A 56 -16.84 17.92 -32.28
CA THR A 56 -16.95 17.96 -33.76
C THR A 56 -15.64 17.82 -34.53
N ALA A 57 -14.47 17.78 -33.86
CA ALA A 57 -13.18 17.86 -34.55
C ALA A 57 -12.15 16.75 -34.25
N ARG A 58 -12.36 15.88 -33.26
CA ARG A 58 -11.57 14.65 -32.96
C ARG A 58 -12.09 14.05 -31.65
N ALA A 59 -12.17 12.72 -31.56
CA ALA A 59 -12.45 12.04 -30.30
C ALA A 59 -11.30 12.34 -29.32
N GLN A 60 -11.59 13.11 -28.28
CA GLN A 60 -10.65 13.35 -27.18
C GLN A 60 -11.02 12.45 -26.01
N ARG A 61 -10.01 11.90 -25.33
CA ARG A 61 -10.21 11.12 -24.11
C ARG A 61 -9.92 12.01 -22.91
N ARG A 62 -10.96 12.32 -22.12
CA ARG A 62 -10.79 12.95 -20.82
C ARG A 62 -10.40 11.89 -19.80
N VAL A 63 -9.23 12.02 -19.19
CA VAL A 63 -8.79 11.15 -18.10
C VAL A 63 -9.68 11.37 -16.88
N LEU A 64 -10.10 10.28 -16.24
CA LEU A 64 -10.85 10.35 -14.98
C LEU A 64 -9.88 10.46 -13.81
N HIS A 65 -10.18 11.35 -12.87
CA HIS A 65 -9.52 11.39 -11.58
C HIS A 65 -10.08 10.30 -10.65
N SER A 66 -9.28 9.81 -9.72
CA SER A 66 -9.72 8.84 -8.70
C SER A 66 -10.91 9.33 -7.87
N ASP A 67 -11.04 10.65 -7.66
CA ASP A 67 -12.21 11.29 -7.01
C ASP A 67 -13.55 11.03 -7.72
N GLU A 68 -13.49 10.78 -9.04
CA GLU A 68 -14.65 10.51 -9.88
C GLU A 68 -15.06 9.03 -9.78
N LEU A 69 -14.20 8.17 -9.25
CA LEU A 69 -14.48 6.74 -9.08
C LEU A 69 -15.07 6.50 -7.69
N ILE A 70 -16.35 6.12 -7.65
CA ILE A 70 -17.13 5.94 -6.41
C ILE A 70 -16.42 5.03 -5.40
N LEU A 71 -15.88 3.91 -5.85
CA LEU A 71 -15.17 2.97 -4.98
C LEU A 71 -13.85 3.55 -4.48
N ALA A 72 -13.03 4.17 -5.35
CA ALA A 72 -11.74 4.72 -4.94
C ALA A 72 -11.92 5.83 -3.90
N ARG A 73 -12.88 6.74 -4.12
CA ARG A 73 -13.25 7.76 -3.14
C ARG A 73 -13.75 7.15 -1.83
N GLY A 74 -14.60 6.12 -1.89
CA GLY A 74 -15.12 5.45 -0.69
C GLY A 74 -14.08 4.63 0.09
N MET A 75 -12.93 4.31 -0.53
CA MET A 75 -11.83 3.58 0.10
C MET A 75 -10.77 4.50 0.73
N ARG A 76 -10.98 5.82 0.75
CA ARG A 76 -10.10 6.77 1.44
C ARG A 76 -10.32 6.78 2.95
N LEU A 77 -10.10 5.63 3.57
CA LEU A 77 -10.44 5.39 4.96
C LEU A 77 -9.69 6.28 5.95
N LEU A 78 -8.51 6.82 5.60
CA LEU A 78 -7.79 7.79 6.45
C LEU A 78 -8.43 9.18 6.49
N GLU A 79 -9.39 9.45 5.60
CA GLU A 79 -10.20 10.68 5.63
C GLU A 79 -11.54 10.50 6.35
N ALA A 80 -11.91 9.25 6.68
CA ALA A 80 -13.14 8.98 7.38
C ALA A 80 -13.04 9.53 8.81
N GLU A 81 -14.10 10.18 9.26
CA GLU A 81 -14.19 10.71 10.63
C GLU A 81 -14.13 9.55 11.65
N ALA A 82 -13.65 9.83 12.86
CA ALA A 82 -13.53 8.82 13.90
C ALA A 82 -14.86 8.10 14.19
N GLU A 83 -15.99 8.80 14.10
CA GLU A 83 -17.33 8.24 14.26
C GLU A 83 -17.68 7.20 13.18
N GLU A 84 -17.17 7.37 11.96
CA GLU A 84 -17.41 6.44 10.86
C GLU A 84 -16.59 5.16 10.99
N LEU A 85 -15.39 5.25 11.58
CA LEU A 85 -14.49 4.11 11.78
C LEU A 85 -14.72 3.38 13.11
N GLY A 86 -15.36 4.03 14.09
CA GLY A 86 -15.50 3.48 15.43
C GLY A 86 -14.12 3.20 16.06
N ASN A 87 -13.88 1.95 16.46
CA ASN A 87 -12.57 1.50 16.96
C ASN A 87 -11.73 0.77 15.90
N ALA A 88 -12.10 0.86 14.62
CA ALA A 88 -11.32 0.23 13.56
C ALA A 88 -9.96 0.93 13.37
N VAL A 89 -8.92 0.14 13.11
CA VAL A 89 -7.59 0.64 12.79
C VAL A 89 -7.40 0.62 11.29
N VAL A 90 -6.89 1.71 10.72
CA VAL A 90 -6.52 1.79 9.30
C VAL A 90 -4.99 1.81 9.20
N VAL A 91 -4.43 0.85 8.46
CA VAL A 91 -3.01 0.81 8.12
C VAL A 91 -2.89 0.96 6.61
N ALA A 92 -2.26 2.05 6.19
CA ALA A 92 -2.10 2.36 4.77
C ALA A 92 -0.62 2.43 4.39
N ALA A 93 -0.27 1.79 3.29
CA ALA A 93 1.06 1.90 2.68
C ALA A 93 1.00 2.78 1.43
N SER A 94 2.05 3.56 1.20
CA SER A 94 2.23 4.36 0.00
C SER A 94 3.24 3.72 -0.93
N THR A 95 3.03 3.81 -2.24
CA THR A 95 4.01 3.38 -3.24
C THR A 95 4.78 4.54 -3.82
N SER A 96 6.07 4.31 -4.06
CA SER A 96 6.95 5.21 -4.80
C SER A 96 7.19 4.72 -6.24
N SER A 97 6.34 3.80 -6.74
CA SER A 97 6.44 3.32 -8.12
C SER A 97 6.33 4.48 -9.10
N THR A 98 7.19 4.48 -10.12
CA THR A 98 7.17 5.45 -11.21
C THR A 98 6.20 5.06 -12.33
N ALA A 99 5.32 4.07 -12.10
CA ALA A 99 4.29 3.70 -13.06
C ALA A 99 3.37 4.90 -13.31
N LEU A 100 2.97 5.10 -14.57
CA LEU A 100 1.99 6.12 -14.94
C LEU A 100 0.58 5.50 -14.91
N PRO A 101 -0.43 6.24 -14.41
CA PRO A 101 -0.35 7.57 -13.81
C PRO A 101 0.35 7.54 -12.45
N ALA A 102 1.20 8.55 -12.21
CA ALA A 102 1.98 8.63 -10.98
C ALA A 102 1.06 8.77 -9.76
N PRO A 103 1.33 8.06 -8.66
CA PRO A 103 0.61 8.23 -7.40
C PRO A 103 0.69 9.68 -6.91
N ALA A 104 -0.36 10.17 -6.25
CA ALA A 104 -0.41 11.53 -5.72
C ALA A 104 -0.29 11.50 -4.19
N THR A 105 0.52 12.39 -3.63
CA THR A 105 0.62 12.52 -2.16
C THR A 105 -0.72 12.96 -1.58
N PRO A 106 -1.31 12.18 -0.65
CA PRO A 106 -2.59 12.55 -0.06
C PRO A 106 -2.43 13.76 0.86
N ALA A 107 -3.32 14.74 0.74
CA ALA A 107 -3.41 15.90 1.65
C ALA A 107 -4.37 15.57 2.80
N LEU A 108 -3.96 14.63 3.66
CA LEU A 108 -4.77 14.16 4.78
C LEU A 108 -4.98 15.28 5.81
N ARG A 109 -6.22 15.41 6.30
CA ARG A 109 -6.62 16.47 7.25
C ARG A 109 -6.68 16.00 8.70
N LEU A 110 -6.93 14.71 8.92
CA LEU A 110 -7.09 14.11 10.24
C LEU A 110 -5.73 13.70 10.82
N PRO A 111 -5.58 13.60 12.16
CA PRO A 111 -4.35 13.14 12.77
C PRO A 111 -4.10 11.67 12.40
N TYR A 112 -3.04 11.41 11.64
CA TYR A 112 -2.51 10.08 11.37
C TYR A 112 -1.06 10.00 11.83
N ALA A 113 -0.60 8.80 12.17
CA ALA A 113 0.80 8.54 12.42
C ALA A 113 1.50 8.16 11.11
N GLU A 114 2.41 8.99 10.62
CA GLU A 114 3.28 8.64 9.50
C GLU A 114 4.45 7.78 10.02
N LEU A 115 4.53 6.53 9.55
CA LEU A 115 5.69 5.69 9.79
C LEU A 115 6.56 5.64 8.54
N ARG A 116 7.76 6.20 8.62
CA ARG A 116 8.78 6.04 7.58
C ARG A 116 9.48 4.71 7.77
N VAL A 117 9.29 3.80 6.83
CA VAL A 117 9.98 2.50 6.81
C VAL A 117 11.42 2.73 6.32
N PRO A 118 12.45 2.52 7.16
CA PRO A 118 13.83 2.69 6.75
C PRO A 118 14.27 1.57 5.81
N ALA A 119 15.36 1.82 5.08
CA ALA A 119 16.09 0.76 4.40
C ALA A 119 16.70 -0.23 5.40
N PHE A 120 17.05 -1.43 4.94
CA PHE A 120 17.69 -2.43 5.81
C PHE A 120 19.02 -1.92 6.32
N SER A 121 19.27 -2.11 7.61
CA SER A 121 20.61 -2.03 8.20
C SER A 121 21.55 -3.09 7.60
N GLU A 122 22.86 -2.96 7.87
CA GLU A 122 23.85 -3.97 7.46
C GLU A 122 23.53 -5.36 8.05
N ALA A 123 23.08 -5.40 9.31
CA ALA A 123 22.68 -6.64 10.00
C ALA A 123 21.44 -7.27 9.36
N GLU A 124 20.41 -6.46 9.07
CA GLU A 124 19.22 -6.93 8.35
C GLU A 124 19.55 -7.39 6.93
N THR A 125 20.50 -6.72 6.25
CA THR A 125 20.99 -7.13 4.94
C THR A 125 21.63 -8.52 4.99
N CYS A 126 22.47 -8.79 6.00
CA CYS A 126 23.06 -10.12 6.22
C CYS A 126 21.97 -11.19 6.42
N ASN A 127 20.99 -10.91 7.28
CA ASN A 127 19.88 -11.82 7.55
C ASN A 127 19.00 -12.05 6.32
N ALA A 128 18.71 -11.01 5.54
CA ALA A 128 17.94 -11.09 4.30
C ALA A 128 18.65 -11.97 3.26
N LEU A 129 19.96 -11.81 3.08
CA LEU A 129 20.75 -12.62 2.15
C LEU A 129 20.81 -14.09 2.59
N ALA A 130 20.97 -14.36 3.88
CA ALA A 130 20.90 -15.72 4.41
C ALA A 130 19.52 -16.36 4.17
N HIS A 131 18.44 -15.58 4.35
CA HIS A 131 17.08 -16.03 4.04
C HIS A 131 16.88 -16.29 2.53
N TYR A 132 17.44 -15.45 1.65
CA TYR A 132 17.36 -15.66 0.21
C TYR A 132 18.08 -16.94 -0.24
N HIS A 133 19.22 -17.27 0.36
CA HIS A 133 19.88 -18.55 0.12
C HIS A 133 19.03 -19.72 0.64
N ALA A 134 18.54 -19.63 1.89
CA ALA A 134 17.75 -20.70 2.50
C ALA A 134 16.44 -21.01 1.74
N THR A 135 15.87 -20.03 1.04
CA THR A 135 14.65 -20.17 0.22
C THR A 135 14.93 -20.49 -1.25
N GLY A 136 16.20 -20.66 -1.65
CA GLY A 136 16.61 -20.92 -3.03
C GLY A 136 16.46 -19.72 -3.97
N TYR A 137 16.23 -18.52 -3.43
CA TYR A 137 16.18 -17.29 -4.21
C TYR A 137 17.58 -16.82 -4.64
N ALA A 138 18.59 -17.07 -3.80
CA ALA A 138 20.01 -16.91 -4.13
C ALA A 138 20.67 -18.30 -4.19
N SER A 139 21.54 -18.52 -5.17
CA SER A 139 22.22 -19.82 -5.33
C SER A 139 23.31 -20.08 -4.31
N GLU A 140 23.87 -19.02 -3.72
CA GLU A 140 24.99 -19.10 -2.78
C GLU A 140 24.74 -18.23 -1.55
N LEU A 141 25.28 -18.68 -0.40
CA LEU A 141 25.24 -17.91 0.82
C LEU A 141 26.28 -16.78 0.75
N ALA A 142 25.81 -15.53 0.84
CA ALA A 142 26.71 -14.39 0.87
C ALA A 142 27.59 -14.38 2.13
N THR A 143 28.89 -14.19 1.94
CA THR A 143 29.83 -13.90 3.02
C THR A 143 29.53 -12.53 3.65
N HIS A 144 29.99 -12.28 4.88
CA HIS A 144 29.85 -10.97 5.53
C HIS A 144 30.43 -9.81 4.69
N ALA A 145 31.57 -10.02 4.02
CA ALA A 145 32.17 -9.00 3.17
C ALA A 145 31.28 -8.69 1.94
N GLN A 146 30.70 -9.71 1.32
CA GLN A 146 29.74 -9.54 0.22
C GLN A 146 28.45 -8.86 0.69
N ALA A 147 27.94 -9.21 1.87
CA ALA A 147 26.76 -8.58 2.46
C ALA A 147 26.99 -7.09 2.73
N ARG A 148 28.14 -6.72 3.29
CA ARG A 148 28.55 -5.31 3.47
C ARG A 148 28.68 -4.57 2.14
N GLN A 149 29.30 -5.19 1.13
CA GLN A 149 29.42 -4.62 -0.21
C GLN A 149 28.03 -4.35 -0.82
N LEU A 150 27.13 -5.32 -0.74
CA LEU A 150 25.76 -5.20 -1.26
C LEU A 150 24.95 -4.16 -0.49
N HIS A 151 25.10 -4.10 0.83
CA HIS A 151 24.49 -3.06 1.65
C HIS A 151 24.97 -1.67 1.20
N ALA A 152 26.28 -1.47 0.99
CA ALA A 152 26.83 -0.21 0.51
C ALA A 152 26.37 0.17 -0.91
N LEU A 153 26.24 -0.81 -1.80
CA LEU A 153 25.76 -0.59 -3.18
C LEU A 153 24.28 -0.21 -3.24
N THR A 154 23.45 -0.87 -2.43
CA THR A 154 21.99 -0.70 -2.46
C THR A 154 21.47 0.27 -1.40
N GLN A 155 22.34 0.73 -0.51
CA GLN A 155 21.97 1.50 0.69
C GLN A 155 20.87 0.80 1.51
N GLY A 156 20.88 -0.53 1.55
CA GLY A 156 19.86 -1.34 2.23
C GLY A 156 18.51 -1.45 1.50
N ASN A 157 18.41 -1.03 0.24
CA ASN A 157 17.17 -1.13 -0.54
C ASN A 157 16.83 -2.61 -0.81
N ALA A 158 15.74 -3.10 -0.21
CA ALA A 158 15.33 -4.50 -0.31
C ALA A 158 15.00 -4.95 -1.75
N ARG A 159 14.51 -4.06 -2.62
CA ARG A 159 14.23 -4.38 -4.03
C ARG A 159 15.53 -4.57 -4.81
N GLU A 160 16.48 -3.65 -4.67
CA GLU A 160 17.78 -3.74 -5.34
C GLU A 160 18.59 -4.93 -4.83
N LEU A 161 18.56 -5.19 -3.52
CA LEU A 161 19.20 -6.36 -2.92
C LEU A 161 18.69 -7.67 -3.53
N ARG A 162 17.37 -7.78 -3.75
CA ARG A 162 16.75 -8.91 -4.45
C ARG A 162 17.15 -9.02 -5.92
N THR A 163 17.39 -7.91 -6.61
CA THR A 163 17.85 -7.91 -8.01
C THR A 163 19.31 -8.35 -8.12
N HIS A 164 20.17 -7.86 -7.22
CA HIS A 164 21.60 -8.19 -7.21
C HIS A 164 21.89 -9.62 -6.73
N SER A 165 21.10 -10.14 -5.79
CA SER A 165 21.25 -11.53 -5.32
C SER A 165 20.88 -12.58 -6.36
N ARG A 166 20.01 -12.25 -7.34
CA ARG A 166 19.69 -13.15 -8.46
C ARG A 166 20.74 -13.17 -9.57
N THR A 167 21.40 -12.03 -9.81
CA THR A 167 22.23 -11.84 -11.01
C THR A 167 23.66 -12.32 -10.85
N ARG A 168 24.15 -12.53 -9.61
CA ARG A 168 25.48 -13.09 -9.37
C ARG A 168 25.48 -14.61 -9.49
N HIS A 169 25.70 -15.10 -10.70
CA HIS A 169 26.02 -16.49 -11.01
C HIS A 169 27.53 -16.74 -11.25
N GLY A 170 28.44 -15.90 -10.70
CA GLY A 170 29.87 -16.16 -10.84
C GLY A 170 30.76 -14.99 -10.44
N LEU A 171 31.01 -14.86 -9.13
CA LEU A 171 32.20 -14.20 -8.60
C LEU A 171 32.97 -15.21 -7.77
#